data_AF-A0A6G1L236-F1
#
_entry.id   AF-A0A6G1L236-F1
#
_cell.length_a   1.000
_cell.length_b   1.000
_cell.length_c   1.000
_cell.angle_alpha   90.00
_cell.angle_beta   90.00
_cell.angle_gamma   90.00
#
_symmetry.space_group_name_H-M   'P 1'
#
loop_
_entity.id
_entity.type
_entity.pdbx_description
1 polymer ?
#
loop_
_entity_poly.entity_id
_entity_poly.type
_entity_poly.pdbx_seq_one_letter_code
_entity_poly.pdbx_strand_id
1 'polypeptide(L)'
;MNPDISSSNHDSLERQVSHGYLSSGSESLKPASSSSGKKRASRAGTRSVSTLSAAQLERKRANDREAQRAIRQRTKDHIDHLERTVSDLRGSQESHEKLVATTQQRNRELEEENTYLRGKLNEAGFSYNVTAERRAPPHLER
;
A
#
# COMPACT_ATOMS: atom_id res chain seq x y z
N MET A 1 -22.09 -10.99 56.75
CA MET A 1 -22.42 -9.98 55.73
C MET A 1 -23.23 -10.69 54.65
N ASN A 2 -24.49 -10.28 54.46
CA ASN A 2 -25.48 -10.75 53.46
C ASN A 2 -25.98 -9.49 52.69
N PRO A 3 -26.79 -9.53 51.60
CA PRO A 3 -26.92 -10.46 50.44
C PRO A 3 -27.13 -9.72 49.07
N ASP A 4 -27.39 -10.48 47.98
CA ASP A 4 -28.14 -10.24 46.70
C ASP A 4 -28.04 -8.90 45.92
N ILE A 5 -27.91 -8.96 44.57
CA ILE A 5 -28.95 -8.50 43.59
C ILE A 5 -28.69 -8.98 42.12
N SER A 6 -29.65 -9.75 41.60
CA SER A 6 -30.29 -9.82 40.27
C SER A 6 -29.69 -9.20 38.97
N SER A 7 -29.74 -10.02 37.91
CA SER A 7 -30.23 -9.76 36.53
C SER A 7 -30.23 -8.34 35.93
N SER A 8 -29.61 -8.16 34.75
CA SER A 8 -30.29 -7.59 33.56
C SER A 8 -29.39 -7.46 32.31
N ASN A 9 -30.02 -7.81 31.18
CA ASN A 9 -29.64 -7.71 29.76
C ASN A 9 -28.81 -6.48 29.33
N HIS A 10 -27.83 -6.71 28.45
CA HIS A 10 -27.49 -5.80 27.35
C HIS A 10 -26.75 -6.55 26.23
N ASP A 11 -27.54 -7.27 25.44
CA ASP A 11 -27.34 -7.40 24.00
C ASP A 11 -27.39 -6.00 23.40
N SER A 12 -26.29 -5.51 22.83
CA SER A 12 -26.17 -4.39 21.87
C SER A 12 -24.78 -3.77 22.00
N LEU A 13 -23.87 -4.06 21.09
CA LEU A 13 -22.91 -3.09 20.49
C LEU A 13 -22.10 -3.83 19.41
N GLU A 14 -22.78 -4.70 18.65
CA GLU A 14 -22.40 -5.01 17.28
C GLU A 14 -23.04 -3.92 16.39
N ARG A 15 -22.33 -2.82 16.17
CA ARG A 15 -22.46 -1.99 14.96
C ARG A 15 -21.49 -0.82 15.02
N GLN A 16 -20.95 -0.49 13.83
CA GLN A 16 -19.99 0.58 13.55
C GLN A 16 -18.55 0.11 13.87
N VAL A 17 -17.75 -0.34 12.90
CA VAL A 17 -17.25 0.45 11.77
C VAL A 17 -17.07 -0.44 10.52
N SER A 18 -18.07 -0.44 9.64
CA SER A 18 -17.92 -0.89 8.25
C SER A 18 -17.54 0.31 7.38
N HIS A 19 -16.26 0.70 7.39
CA HIS A 19 -15.73 1.71 6.47
C HIS A 19 -15.19 1.01 5.23
N GLY A 20 -15.96 1.12 4.15
CA GLY A 20 -15.77 0.39 2.91
C GLY A 20 -14.56 0.86 2.12
N TYR A 21 -13.76 -0.12 1.68
CA TYR A 21 -12.92 0.01 0.49
C TYR A 21 -13.48 -0.95 -0.56
N LEU A 22 -14.55 -0.51 -1.23
CA LEU A 22 -14.98 -1.12 -2.49
C LEU A 22 -14.41 -0.25 -3.60
N SER A 23 -13.32 -0.75 -4.20
CA SER A 23 -12.69 -0.20 -5.39
C SER A 23 -13.68 -0.18 -6.55
N SER A 24 -13.87 1.00 -7.11
CA SER A 24 -14.57 1.23 -8.38
C SER A 24 -13.92 0.42 -9.50
N GLY A 25 -14.74 -0.29 -10.27
CA GLY A 25 -14.33 -0.95 -11.51
C GLY A 25 -14.77 -2.40 -11.63
N SER A 26 -16.04 -2.62 -11.95
CA SER A 26 -16.44 -3.55 -13.03
C SER A 26 -17.96 -3.51 -13.19
N GLU A 27 -18.43 -2.77 -14.20
CA GLU A 27 -19.82 -2.85 -14.61
C GLU A 27 -20.13 -4.28 -15.08
N SER A 28 -21.15 -4.86 -14.47
CA SER A 28 -21.63 -6.21 -14.74
C SER A 28 -22.45 -6.19 -16.03
N LEU A 29 -21.85 -6.60 -17.16
CA LEU A 29 -22.58 -6.83 -18.40
C LEU A 29 -23.46 -8.08 -18.25
N LYS A 30 -24.78 -7.85 -18.15
CA LYS A 30 -25.83 -8.87 -18.23
C LYS A 30 -25.78 -9.59 -19.60
N PRO A 31 -25.97 -10.91 -19.70
CA PRO A 31 -26.04 -11.58 -20.99
C PRO A 31 -27.42 -11.36 -21.62
N ALA A 32 -27.48 -10.48 -22.62
CA ALA A 32 -28.63 -10.35 -23.51
C ALA A 32 -28.68 -11.54 -24.48
N SER A 33 -29.86 -12.14 -24.59
CA SER A 33 -30.20 -13.17 -25.57
C SER A 33 -30.32 -12.58 -26.98
N SER A 34 -29.65 -13.18 -27.97
CA SER A 34 -30.19 -13.35 -29.34
C SER A 34 -29.24 -14.13 -30.26
N SER A 35 -29.77 -15.24 -30.79
CA SER A 35 -29.58 -15.86 -32.10
C SER A 35 -28.20 -16.01 -32.77
N SER A 36 -27.95 -17.27 -33.14
CA SER A 36 -27.28 -17.76 -34.37
C SER A 36 -25.75 -17.81 -34.42
N GLY A 37 -25.23 -19.04 -34.30
CA GLY A 37 -23.83 -19.34 -34.62
C GLY A 37 -23.31 -20.61 -33.96
N LYS A 38 -23.57 -21.78 -34.58
CA LYS A 38 -22.90 -23.07 -34.38
C LYS A 38 -22.71 -23.51 -32.92
N LYS A 39 -23.68 -24.30 -32.44
CA LYS A 39 -23.64 -25.08 -31.20
C LYS A 39 -22.29 -25.79 -31.05
N ARG A 40 -21.32 -25.17 -30.36
CA ARG A 40 -20.31 -25.94 -29.64
C ARG A 40 -21.08 -26.70 -28.58
N ALA A 41 -21.23 -28.00 -28.81
CA ALA A 41 -21.95 -28.90 -27.93
C ALA A 41 -21.59 -28.57 -26.48
N SER A 42 -22.65 -28.35 -25.71
CA SER A 42 -22.66 -28.19 -24.26
C SER A 42 -21.56 -29.05 -23.62
N ARG A 43 -20.43 -28.41 -23.27
CA ARG A 43 -19.49 -28.94 -22.27
C ARG A 43 -19.92 -28.56 -20.85
N ALA A 44 -21.15 -28.07 -20.69
CA ALA A 44 -21.83 -27.90 -19.42
C ALA A 44 -22.50 -29.23 -19.05
N GLY A 45 -21.67 -30.21 -18.72
CA GLY A 45 -22.07 -31.44 -18.07
C GLY A 45 -21.02 -31.70 -17.01
N THR A 46 -21.42 -31.63 -15.75
CA THR A 46 -20.62 -31.90 -14.57
C THR A 46 -19.89 -33.24 -14.75
N ARG A 47 -18.63 -33.20 -15.22
CA ARG A 47 -17.75 -34.38 -15.25
C ARG A 47 -17.39 -34.69 -13.80
N SER A 48 -18.34 -35.27 -13.08
CA SER A 48 -18.25 -35.60 -11.67
C SER A 48 -17.09 -36.58 -11.47
N VAL A 49 -16.45 -36.51 -10.29
CA VAL A 49 -15.32 -37.38 -9.93
C VAL A 49 -15.66 -38.85 -10.13
N SER A 50 -16.93 -39.21 -9.91
CA SER A 50 -17.49 -40.57 -10.05
C SER A 50 -17.51 -41.11 -11.49
N THR A 51 -17.35 -40.26 -12.52
CA THR A 51 -17.32 -40.68 -13.94
C THR A 51 -15.91 -40.72 -14.53
N LEU A 52 -14.88 -40.43 -13.73
CA LEU A 52 -13.49 -40.43 -14.20
C LEU A 52 -12.90 -41.83 -14.16
N SER A 53 -12.19 -42.22 -15.23
CA SER A 53 -11.33 -43.41 -15.16
C SER A 53 -10.16 -43.16 -14.21
N ALA A 54 -9.56 -44.23 -13.67
CA ALA A 54 -8.41 -44.12 -12.76
C ALA A 54 -7.26 -43.28 -13.38
N ALA A 55 -6.97 -43.48 -14.67
CA ALA A 55 -5.95 -42.71 -15.40
C ALA A 55 -6.33 -41.24 -15.63
N GLN A 56 -7.63 -40.90 -15.64
CA GLN A 56 -8.08 -39.50 -15.69
C GLN A 56 -7.98 -38.83 -14.32
N LEU A 57 -8.32 -39.54 -13.25
CA LEU A 57 -8.20 -39.04 -11.89
C LEU A 57 -6.73 -38.75 -11.52
N GLU A 58 -5.80 -39.63 -11.90
CA GLU A 58 -4.38 -39.41 -11.64
C GLU A 58 -3.84 -38.18 -12.38
N ARG A 59 -4.19 -38.02 -13.66
CA ARG A 59 -3.85 -36.81 -14.42
C ARG A 59 -4.41 -35.54 -13.80
N LYS A 60 -5.65 -35.57 -13.30
CA LYS A 60 -6.26 -34.43 -12.60
C LYS A 60 -5.51 -34.10 -11.30
N ARG A 61 -5.16 -35.11 -10.49
CA ARG A 61 -4.36 -34.93 -9.26
C ARG A 61 -2.96 -34.41 -9.55
N ALA A 62 -2.32 -34.82 -10.64
CA ALA A 62 -1.03 -34.30 -11.06
C ALA A 62 -1.13 -32.80 -11.42
N ASN A 63 -2.13 -32.45 -12.24
CA ASN A 63 -2.35 -31.06 -12.65
C ASN A 63 -2.75 -30.15 -11.47
N ASP A 64 -3.58 -30.64 -10.54
CA ASP A 64 -3.93 -29.90 -9.32
C ASP A 64 -2.72 -29.61 -8.45
N ARG A 65 -1.83 -30.60 -8.25
CA ARG A 65 -0.56 -30.44 -7.55
C ARG A 65 0.33 -29.41 -8.25
N GLU A 66 0.45 -29.47 -9.57
CA GLU A 66 1.26 -28.51 -10.34
C GLU A 66 0.68 -27.10 -10.30
N ALA A 67 -0.62 -26.93 -10.49
CA ALA A 67 -1.29 -25.64 -10.38
C ALA A 67 -1.13 -25.05 -8.97
N GLN A 68 -1.25 -25.89 -7.93
CA GLN A 68 -1.05 -25.45 -6.56
C GLN A 68 0.40 -25.08 -6.28
N ARG A 69 1.38 -25.81 -6.83
CA ARG A 69 2.80 -25.41 -6.78
C ARG A 69 3.02 -24.08 -7.47
N ALA A 70 2.44 -23.86 -8.66
CA ALA A 70 2.58 -22.61 -9.40
C ALA A 70 1.96 -21.42 -8.63
N ILE A 71 0.79 -21.62 -8.01
CA ILE A 71 0.16 -20.61 -7.15
C ILE A 71 1.05 -20.32 -5.93
N ARG A 72 1.52 -21.35 -5.22
CA ARG A 72 2.42 -21.17 -4.06
C ARG A 72 3.71 -20.47 -4.45
N GLN A 73 4.29 -20.81 -5.60
CA GLN A 73 5.50 -20.18 -6.10
C GLN A 73 5.25 -18.70 -6.38
N ARG A 74 4.16 -18.35 -7.07
CA ARG A 74 3.80 -16.94 -7.33
C ARG A 74 3.57 -16.16 -6.03
N THR A 75 2.88 -16.75 -5.05
CA THR A 75 2.69 -16.11 -3.74
C THR A 75 4.02 -15.88 -3.05
N LYS A 76 4.93 -16.86 -3.08
CA LYS A 76 6.28 -16.72 -2.54
C LYS A 76 7.04 -15.59 -3.24
N ASP A 77 7.06 -15.60 -4.57
CA ASP A 77 7.75 -14.57 -5.35
C ASP A 77 7.20 -13.16 -5.07
N HIS A 78 5.88 -13.05 -4.85
CA HIS A 78 5.25 -11.79 -4.49
C HIS A 78 5.63 -11.33 -3.08
N ILE A 79 5.67 -12.23 -2.10
CA ILE A 79 6.16 -11.94 -0.74
C ILE A 79 7.61 -11.47 -0.81
N ASP A 80 8.48 -12.23 -1.47
CA ASP A 80 9.90 -11.89 -1.62
C ASP A 80 10.08 -10.52 -2.29
N HIS A 81 9.25 -10.18 -3.28
CA HIS A 81 9.27 -8.87 -3.93
C HIS A 81 8.83 -7.74 -2.99
N LEU A 82 7.76 -7.95 -2.21
CA LEU A 82 7.29 -6.98 -1.21
C LEU A 82 8.35 -6.75 -0.13
N GLU A 83 8.96 -7.81 0.38
CA GLU A 83 10.02 -7.74 1.39
C GLU A 83 11.23 -6.93 0.89
N ARG A 84 11.68 -7.16 -0.35
CA ARG A 84 12.74 -6.36 -0.97
C ARG A 84 12.35 -4.90 -1.10
N THR A 85 11.15 -4.62 -1.61
CA THR A 85 10.65 -3.25 -1.79
C THR A 85 10.59 -2.50 -0.45
N VAL A 86 10.12 -3.15 0.61
CA VAL A 86 10.11 -2.56 1.95
C VAL A 86 11.52 -2.28 2.46
N SER A 87 12.45 -3.21 2.25
CA SER A 87 13.86 -3.03 2.62
C SER A 87 14.49 -1.84 1.89
N ASP A 88 14.27 -1.73 0.58
CA ASP A 88 14.81 -0.66 -0.25
C ASP A 88 14.22 0.70 0.13
N LEU A 89 12.90 0.78 0.34
CA LEU A 89 12.24 2.00 0.80
C LEU A 89 12.74 2.45 2.17
N ARG A 90 12.91 1.52 3.12
CA ARG A 90 13.47 1.82 4.44
C ARG A 90 14.91 2.34 4.33
N GLY A 91 15.74 1.71 3.51
CA GLY A 91 17.12 2.16 3.28
C GLY A 91 17.17 3.56 2.64
N SER A 92 16.31 3.82 1.67
CA SER A 92 16.16 5.14 1.05
C SER A 92 15.74 6.20 2.07
N GLN A 93 14.73 5.90 2.89
CA GLN A 93 14.27 6.79 3.95
C GLN A 93 15.39 7.11 4.95
N GLU A 94 16.13 6.11 5.42
CA GLU A 94 17.25 6.32 6.35
C GLU A 94 18.34 7.22 5.74
N SER A 95 18.66 7.02 4.46
CA SER A 95 19.64 7.85 3.76
C SER A 95 19.17 9.31 3.62
N HIS A 96 17.88 9.51 3.34
CA HIS A 96 17.27 10.82 3.26
C HIS A 96 17.25 11.51 4.63
N GLU A 97 16.90 10.79 5.70
CA GLU A 97 16.92 11.31 7.07
C GLU A 97 18.33 11.77 7.49
N LYS A 98 19.37 11.00 7.14
CA LYS A 98 20.79 11.40 7.36
C LYS A 98 21.15 12.67 6.59
N LEU A 99 20.73 12.78 5.33
CA LEU A 99 20.98 13.98 4.51
C LEU A 99 20.26 15.21 5.09
N VAL A 100 19.01 15.05 5.53
CA VAL A 100 18.25 16.13 6.17
C VAL A 100 18.93 16.56 7.47
N ALA A 101 19.34 15.62 8.31
CA ALA A 101 20.01 15.92 9.58
C ALA A 101 21.33 16.69 9.35
N THR A 102 22.17 16.25 8.43
CA THR A 102 23.43 16.92 8.09
C THR A 102 23.20 18.32 7.50
N THR A 103 22.20 18.47 6.65
CA THR A 103 21.82 19.78 6.07
C THR A 103 21.30 20.73 7.14
N GLN A 104 20.44 20.25 8.03
CA GLN A 104 19.92 21.05 9.15
C GLN A 104 21.03 21.50 10.09
N GLN A 105 21.99 20.62 10.39
CA GLN A 105 23.13 20.97 11.22
C GLN A 105 23.99 22.05 10.56
N ARG A 106 24.33 21.89 9.27
CA ARG A 106 25.09 22.90 8.54
C ARG A 106 24.36 24.24 8.45
N ASN A 107 23.04 24.23 8.24
CA ASN A 107 22.25 25.45 8.24
C ASN A 107 22.29 26.14 9.61
N ARG A 108 22.20 25.39 10.71
CA ARG A 108 22.32 25.95 12.06
C ARG A 108 23.69 26.60 12.28
N GLU A 109 24.77 25.92 11.91
CA GLU A 109 26.13 26.47 12.01
C GLU A 109 26.27 27.78 11.20
N LEU A 110 25.74 27.80 9.97
CA LEU A 110 25.74 29.01 9.13
C LEU A 110 24.85 30.14 9.67
N GLU A 111 23.73 29.81 10.31
CA GLU A 111 22.86 30.77 10.99
C GLU A 111 23.56 31.37 12.22
N GLU A 112 24.22 30.55 13.03
CA GLU A 112 25.04 30.99 14.17
C GLU A 112 26.17 31.91 13.71
N GLU A 113 26.92 31.54 12.67
CA GLU A 113 27.96 32.41 12.07
C GLU A 113 27.36 33.71 11.54
N ASN A 114 26.22 33.65 10.84
CA ASN A 114 25.54 34.86 10.36
C ASN A 114 25.16 35.79 11.51
N THR A 115 24.59 35.24 12.59
CA THR A 115 24.20 36.05 13.74
C THR A 115 25.42 36.67 14.44
N TYR A 116 26.50 35.90 14.59
CA TYR A 116 27.77 36.38 15.13
C TYR A 116 28.37 37.53 14.29
N LEU A 117 28.48 37.33 12.97
CA LEU A 117 29.01 38.34 12.06
C LEU A 117 28.14 39.59 12.00
N ARG A 118 26.81 39.44 11.98
CA ARG A 118 25.88 40.56 12.05
C ARG A 118 26.02 41.35 13.35
N GLY A 119 26.19 40.67 14.48
CA GLY A 119 26.48 41.29 15.76
C GLY A 119 27.77 42.12 15.71
N LYS A 120 28.85 41.52 15.18
CA LYS A 120 30.15 42.19 15.02
C LYS A 120 30.10 43.39 14.08
N LEU A 121 29.38 43.29 12.96
CA LEU A 121 29.21 44.40 12.02
C LEU A 121 28.43 45.55 12.66
N ASN A 122 27.38 45.23 13.42
CA ASN A 122 26.58 46.23 14.13
C ASN A 122 27.40 46.90 15.25
N GLU A 123 28.20 46.15 16.00
CA GLU A 123 29.18 46.70 16.97
C GLU A 123 30.18 47.65 16.30
N ALA A 124 30.61 47.35 15.08
CA ALA A 124 31.51 48.19 14.28
C ALA A 124 30.81 49.37 13.59
N GLY A 125 29.51 49.59 13.83
CA GLY A 125 28.73 50.71 13.27
C GLY A 125 28.21 50.48 11.85
N PHE A 126 28.37 49.28 11.28
CA PHE A 126 27.84 48.91 9.96
C PHE A 126 26.52 48.15 10.12
N SER A 127 25.39 48.83 9.87
CA SER A 127 24.07 48.18 9.85
C SER A 127 23.87 47.39 8.55
N TYR A 128 23.84 46.06 8.63
CA TYR A 128 23.70 45.17 7.48
C TYR A 128 22.25 44.67 7.32
N ASN A 129 21.45 45.40 6.52
CA ASN A 129 20.08 45.01 6.15
C ASN A 129 20.12 44.12 4.89
N VAL A 130 20.04 42.80 5.07
CA VAL A 130 19.75 41.88 3.94
C VAL A 130 18.25 41.89 3.72
N THR A 131 17.80 42.64 2.71
CA THR A 131 16.49 42.43 2.09
C THR A 131 16.51 41.06 1.44
N ALA A 132 15.76 40.12 2.02
CA ALA A 132 15.56 38.79 1.47
C ALA A 132 14.73 38.90 0.19
N GLU A 133 15.39 39.09 -0.95
CA GLU A 133 14.78 38.85 -2.26
C GLU A 133 14.64 37.32 -2.43
N ARG A 134 13.62 36.75 -1.78
CA ARG A 134 13.14 35.39 -2.07
C ARG A 134 12.54 35.41 -3.47
N ARG A 135 13.39 35.27 -4.49
CA ARG A 135 12.95 34.98 -5.85
C ARG A 135 12.31 33.59 -5.84
N ALA A 136 10.98 33.55 -5.87
CA ALA A 136 10.21 32.32 -6.00
C ALA A 136 10.63 31.58 -7.29
N PRO A 137 10.77 30.23 -7.26
CA PRO A 137 11.05 29.48 -8.48
C PRO A 137 9.85 29.60 -9.44
N PRO A 138 10.07 29.79 -10.75
CA PRO A 138 8.99 29.86 -11.71
C PRO A 138 8.25 28.52 -11.73
N HIS A 139 6.94 28.59 -11.48
CA HIS A 139 5.99 27.49 -11.56
C HIS A 139 5.98 26.98 -13.01
N LEU A 140 6.44 25.75 -13.24
CA LEU A 140 6.31 25.07 -14.52
C LEU A 140 4.88 24.49 -14.61
N GLU A 141 3.97 25.26 -15.22
CA GLU A 141 2.74 24.71 -15.80
C GLU A 141 3.11 23.78 -16.97
N ARG A 142 2.70 22.50 -16.88
CA ARG A 142 2.19 21.69 -17.99
C ARG A 142 1.27 20.60 -17.48
#